data_AF-A0A957ETT6-F1
#
_entry.id   AF-A0A957ETT6-F1
#
_cell.length_a   1.000
_cell.length_b   1.000
_cell.length_c   1.000
_cell.angle_alpha   90.00
_cell.angle_beta   90.00
_cell.angle_gamma   90.00
#
_symmetry.space_group_name_H-M   'P 1'
#
loop_
_entity.id
_entity.type
_entity.pdbx_description
1 polymer ?
#
loop_
_entity_poly.entity_id
_entity_poly.type
_entity_poly.pdbx_seq_one_letter_code
_entity_poly.pdbx_strand_id
1 'polypeptide(L)'
;NRIVVFVNSETKLGLDYDPSQPPGKDVVDAFLPPLFGFPNQLNPNNTIFTQQAWQALITALQTQKRQGLPLVTVQTHTVQTNTWWGLPGGWDVDICWVYNDRVASWEQQLPDHLQEQIKLGNDFLPVGPFRHFPNYLTVDEDLLDLVKLTPAQVNLLANLSCWNVMQSESLLQPLLAD
;
A
#
# COMPACT_ATOMS: atom_id res chain seq x y z
N ASN A 1 1.75 -13.79 -17.14
CA ASN A 1 1.08 -12.52 -16.80
C ASN A 1 1.60 -12.05 -15.47
N ARG A 2 2.47 -11.03 -15.48
CA ARG A 2 3.12 -10.51 -14.27
C ARG A 2 2.84 -9.02 -14.18
N ILE A 3 2.47 -8.54 -13.00
CA ILE A 3 2.09 -7.15 -12.75
C ILE A 3 2.76 -6.69 -11.46
N VAL A 4 3.23 -5.45 -11.44
CA VAL A 4 3.64 -4.77 -10.21
C VAL A 4 2.63 -3.66 -9.94
N VAL A 5 2.03 -3.66 -8.76
CA VAL A 5 1.01 -2.69 -8.34
C VAL A 5 1.52 -1.91 -7.13
N PHE A 6 1.64 -0.60 -7.30
CA PHE A 6 1.94 0.32 -6.21
C PHE A 6 0.63 0.90 -5.66
N VAL A 7 0.29 0.54 -4.43
CA VAL A 7 -0.87 1.07 -3.70
C VAL A 7 -0.39 2.27 -2.89
N ASN A 8 -0.59 3.46 -3.45
CA ASN A 8 -0.29 4.72 -2.78
C ASN A 8 -1.59 5.37 -2.31
N SER A 9 -1.80 5.39 -0.99
CA SER A 9 -3.04 5.81 -0.36
C SER A 9 -2.75 6.65 0.87
N GLU A 10 -3.69 7.51 1.26
CA GLU A 10 -3.70 8.16 2.57
C GLU A 10 -4.02 7.16 3.71
N THR A 11 -4.57 5.99 3.37
CA THR A 11 -4.94 4.98 4.36
C THR A 11 -3.76 4.06 4.69
N LYS A 12 -3.35 4.07 5.96
CA LYS A 12 -2.33 3.16 6.51
C LYS A 12 -2.86 1.73 6.56
N LEU A 13 -1.99 0.74 6.40
CA LEU A 13 -2.34 -0.65 6.65
C LEU A 13 -2.58 -0.86 8.16
N GLY A 14 -3.80 -1.26 8.52
CA GLY A 14 -4.20 -1.61 9.87
C GLY A 14 -3.50 -2.88 10.34
N LEU A 15 -2.62 -2.77 11.34
CA LEU A 15 -1.79 -3.87 11.82
C LEU A 15 -2.58 -4.94 12.59
N ASP A 16 -3.65 -4.52 13.28
CA ASP A 16 -4.46 -5.37 14.15
C ASP A 16 -5.83 -5.73 13.54
N TYR A 17 -6.06 -5.34 12.29
CA TYR A 17 -7.26 -5.73 11.55
C TYR A 17 -7.25 -7.23 11.26
N ASP A 18 -8.35 -7.91 11.55
CA ASP A 18 -8.57 -9.32 11.20
C ASP A 18 -9.02 -9.44 9.73
N PRO A 19 -8.18 -9.98 8.83
CA PRO A 19 -8.48 -10.03 7.41
C PRO A 19 -9.55 -11.07 7.03
N SER A 20 -10.07 -11.84 8.00
CA SER A 20 -11.28 -12.67 7.79
C SER A 20 -12.59 -11.88 7.85
N GLN A 21 -12.55 -10.64 8.34
CA GLN A 21 -13.71 -9.75 8.46
C GLN A 21 -13.75 -8.73 7.33
N PRO A 22 -14.91 -8.16 6.97
CA PRO A 22 -14.97 -7.02 6.06
C PRO A 22 -14.12 -5.83 6.55
N PRO A 23 -13.31 -5.19 5.69
CA PRO A 23 -12.48 -4.06 6.12
C PRO A 23 -13.31 -2.81 6.42
N GLY A 24 -12.89 -2.09 7.46
CA GLY A 24 -13.37 -0.72 7.74
C GLY A 24 -12.76 0.31 6.79
N LYS A 25 -13.15 1.58 6.94
CA LYS A 25 -12.71 2.67 6.05
C LYS A 25 -11.23 3.06 6.19
N ASP A 26 -10.63 2.77 7.34
CA ASP A 26 -9.30 3.31 7.71
C ASP A 26 -8.24 2.22 7.94
N VAL A 27 -8.51 0.98 7.50
CA VAL A 27 -7.61 -0.17 7.74
C VAL A 27 -6.78 -0.56 6.50
N VAL A 28 -7.17 -0.09 5.32
CA VAL A 28 -6.58 -0.44 4.03
C VAL A 28 -7.17 0.48 2.95
N ASP A 29 -6.44 0.71 1.86
CA ASP A 29 -6.92 1.46 0.70
C ASP A 29 -8.31 1.00 0.23
N ALA A 30 -9.22 1.96 0.07
CA ALA A 30 -10.64 1.68 -0.20
C ALA A 30 -10.92 1.05 -1.58
N PHE A 31 -9.96 1.07 -2.51
CA PHE A 31 -10.09 0.47 -3.84
C PHE A 31 -9.60 -0.98 -3.89
N LEU A 32 -8.88 -1.47 -2.87
CA LEU A 32 -8.46 -2.87 -2.79
C LEU A 32 -9.62 -3.84 -2.49
N PRO A 33 -10.43 -3.67 -1.42
CA PRO A 33 -11.47 -4.63 -1.06
C PRO A 33 -12.46 -4.99 -2.19
N PRO A 34 -12.92 -4.04 -3.04
CA PRO A 34 -13.81 -4.36 -4.15
C PRO A 34 -13.24 -5.40 -5.13
N LEU A 35 -11.91 -5.42 -5.32
CA LEU A 35 -11.26 -6.42 -6.18
C LEU A 35 -11.46 -7.85 -5.67
N PHE A 36 -11.61 -8.01 -4.35
CA PHE A 36 -11.73 -9.29 -3.65
C PHE A 36 -13.17 -9.64 -3.24
N GLY A 37 -14.15 -8.93 -3.78
CA GLY A 37 -15.57 -9.23 -3.56
C GLY A 37 -16.17 -8.64 -2.30
N PHE A 38 -15.57 -7.61 -1.72
CA PHE A 38 -16.23 -6.82 -0.67
C PHE A 38 -17.13 -5.74 -1.28
N PRO A 39 -18.33 -5.49 -0.72
CA PRO A 39 -19.25 -4.48 -1.23
C PRO A 39 -18.64 -3.07 -1.25
N ASN A 40 -18.87 -2.33 -2.33
CA ASN A 40 -18.46 -0.93 -2.45
C ASN A 40 -19.41 -0.16 -3.36
N GLN A 41 -19.81 1.05 -2.95
CA GLN A 41 -20.79 1.85 -3.68
C GLN A 41 -20.21 2.50 -4.94
N LEU A 42 -18.93 2.86 -4.93
CA LEU A 42 -18.25 3.51 -6.05
C LEU A 42 -17.78 2.50 -7.11
N ASN A 43 -17.42 1.29 -6.66
CA ASN A 43 -16.85 0.23 -7.48
C ASN A 43 -17.58 -1.11 -7.32
N PRO A 44 -18.92 -1.18 -7.51
CA PRO A 44 -19.71 -2.38 -7.21
C PRO A 44 -19.39 -3.57 -8.12
N ASN A 45 -18.75 -3.32 -9.27
CA ASN A 45 -18.51 -4.33 -10.30
C ASN A 45 -17.04 -4.77 -10.39
N ASN A 46 -16.19 -4.47 -9.40
CA ASN A 46 -14.74 -4.68 -9.51
C ASN A 46 -14.24 -6.05 -9.03
N THR A 47 -15.13 -6.95 -8.60
CA THR A 47 -14.74 -8.28 -8.11
C THR A 47 -14.05 -9.10 -9.20
N ILE A 48 -12.78 -9.44 -8.97
CA ILE A 48 -11.97 -10.29 -9.86
C ILE A 48 -11.12 -11.32 -9.10
N PHE A 49 -11.06 -11.26 -7.77
CA PHE A 49 -10.34 -12.20 -6.89
C PHE A 49 -11.21 -12.66 -5.73
N THR A 50 -10.84 -13.76 -5.08
CA THR A 50 -11.63 -14.34 -3.97
C THR A 50 -11.33 -13.65 -2.64
N GLN A 51 -12.26 -13.72 -1.68
CA GLN A 51 -12.02 -13.25 -0.32
C GLN A 51 -10.92 -14.03 0.41
N GLN A 52 -10.64 -15.27 0.00
CA GLN A 52 -9.49 -16.02 0.52
C GLN A 52 -8.16 -15.40 0.08
N ALA A 53 -8.08 -14.96 -1.18
CA ALA A 53 -6.92 -14.26 -1.70
C ALA A 53 -6.71 -12.91 -0.99
N TRP A 54 -7.79 -12.22 -0.61
CA TRP A 54 -7.72 -11.06 0.27
C TRP A 54 -7.06 -11.38 1.61
N GLN A 55 -7.53 -12.45 2.28
CA GLN A 55 -6.99 -12.83 3.57
C GLN A 55 -5.48 -13.09 3.50
N ALA A 56 -5.05 -13.79 2.45
CA ALA A 56 -3.64 -14.06 2.19
C ALA A 56 -2.84 -12.77 1.94
N LEU A 57 -3.35 -11.85 1.11
CA LEU A 57 -2.71 -10.56 0.81
C LEU A 57 -2.48 -9.73 2.07
N ILE A 58 -3.54 -9.47 2.84
CA ILE A 58 -3.45 -8.62 4.02
C ILE A 58 -2.58 -9.25 5.10
N THR A 59 -2.67 -10.57 5.31
CA THR A 59 -1.81 -11.27 6.27
C THR A 59 -0.33 -11.14 5.90
N ALA A 60 0.01 -11.27 4.61
CA ALA A 60 1.38 -11.13 4.14
C ALA A 60 1.91 -9.69 4.34
N LEU A 61 1.13 -8.67 3.99
CA LEU A 61 1.51 -7.27 4.18
C LEU A 61 1.66 -6.91 5.67
N GLN A 62 0.74 -7.36 6.53
CA GLN A 62 0.86 -7.17 7.98
C GLN A 62 2.09 -7.86 8.55
N THR A 63 2.45 -9.04 8.03
CA THR A 63 3.67 -9.74 8.45
C THR A 63 4.92 -8.92 8.15
N GLN A 64 5.03 -8.38 6.93
CA GLN A 64 6.14 -7.48 6.57
C GLN A 64 6.18 -6.25 7.49
N LYS A 65 5.03 -5.60 7.72
CA LYS A 65 4.92 -4.44 8.59
C LYS A 65 5.37 -4.73 10.03
N ARG A 66 4.97 -5.87 10.62
CA ARG A 66 5.41 -6.29 11.96
C ARG A 66 6.92 -6.54 12.03
N GLN A 67 7.52 -7.00 10.94
CA GLN A 67 8.96 -7.22 10.84
C GLN A 67 9.75 -5.92 10.56
N GLY A 68 9.06 -4.80 10.32
CA GLY A 68 9.69 -3.54 9.98
C GLY A 68 10.23 -3.47 8.55
N LEU A 69 9.80 -4.38 7.68
CA LEU A 69 10.28 -4.55 6.30
C LEU A 69 9.38 -3.82 5.28
N PRO A 70 9.84 -3.63 4.03
CA PRO A 70 8.98 -3.14 2.96
C PRO A 70 7.69 -3.94 2.88
N LEU A 71 6.54 -3.28 2.76
CA LEU A 71 5.24 -3.92 2.55
C LEU A 71 5.11 -4.38 1.09
N VAL A 72 5.94 -5.36 0.72
CA VAL A 72 6.04 -5.94 -0.61
C VAL A 72 5.78 -7.43 -0.53
N THR A 73 4.87 -7.92 -1.35
CA THR A 73 4.57 -9.36 -1.45
C THR A 73 4.16 -9.75 -2.86
N VAL A 74 4.59 -10.92 -3.31
CA VAL A 74 4.21 -11.49 -4.61
C VAL A 74 3.22 -12.61 -4.37
N GLN A 75 2.09 -12.58 -5.07
CA GLN A 75 1.06 -13.60 -5.00
C GLN A 75 0.52 -13.92 -6.38
N THR A 76 0.32 -15.21 -6.64
CA THR A 76 -0.43 -15.68 -7.80
C THR A 76 -1.92 -15.65 -7.47
N HIS A 77 -2.70 -14.98 -8.30
CA HIS A 77 -4.15 -14.87 -8.17
C HIS A 77 -4.84 -15.53 -9.36
N THR A 78 -5.82 -16.39 -9.10
CA THR A 78 -6.73 -16.87 -10.15
C THR A 78 -7.82 -15.83 -10.37
N VAL A 79 -7.88 -15.32 -11.60
CA VAL A 79 -8.82 -14.27 -12.00
C VAL A 79 -10.23 -14.87 -12.15
N GLN A 80 -11.21 -14.28 -11.49
CA GLN A 80 -12.62 -14.62 -11.64
C GLN A 80 -13.22 -13.98 -12.89
N THR A 81 -14.22 -14.64 -13.46
CA THR A 81 -15.01 -14.06 -14.55
C THR A 81 -15.71 -12.81 -14.06
N ASN A 82 -15.62 -11.73 -14.83
CA ASN A 82 -16.32 -10.48 -14.58
C ASN A 82 -16.99 -10.01 -15.88
N THR A 83 -18.29 -10.28 -15.99
CA THR A 83 -19.06 -10.00 -17.22
C THR A 83 -19.27 -8.52 -17.48
N TRP A 84 -19.29 -7.70 -16.43
CA TRP A 84 -19.40 -6.24 -16.56
C TRP A 84 -18.20 -5.66 -17.33
N TRP A 85 -17.00 -6.13 -17.02
CA TRP A 85 -15.76 -5.72 -17.69
C TRP A 85 -15.38 -6.59 -18.91
N GLY A 86 -16.20 -7.59 -19.26
CA GLY A 86 -15.90 -8.53 -20.35
C GLY A 86 -14.70 -9.43 -20.09
N LEU A 87 -14.37 -9.68 -18.82
CA LEU A 87 -13.21 -10.47 -18.39
C LEU A 87 -13.60 -11.95 -18.23
N PRO A 88 -13.08 -12.88 -19.04
CA PRO A 88 -13.50 -14.28 -19.01
C PRO A 88 -13.06 -15.06 -17.76
N GLY A 89 -12.03 -14.61 -17.03
CA GLY A 89 -11.48 -15.31 -15.87
C GLY A 89 -10.87 -16.68 -16.19
N GLY A 90 -10.53 -17.45 -15.16
CA GLY A 90 -10.00 -18.81 -15.25
C GLY A 90 -8.50 -18.91 -15.57
N TRP A 91 -7.77 -17.80 -15.43
CA TRP A 91 -6.33 -17.74 -15.67
C TRP A 91 -5.62 -17.10 -14.47
N ASP A 92 -4.33 -17.40 -14.33
CA ASP A 92 -3.52 -16.94 -13.22
C ASP A 92 -2.69 -15.71 -13.58
N VAL A 93 -2.56 -14.80 -12.61
CA VAL A 93 -1.71 -13.61 -12.68
C VAL A 93 -0.80 -13.54 -11.46
N ASP A 94 0.49 -13.32 -11.69
CA ASP A 94 1.43 -13.01 -10.62
C ASP A 94 1.40 -11.51 -10.36
N ILE A 95 1.07 -11.11 -9.15
CA ILE A 95 1.03 -9.70 -8.75
C ILE A 95 2.02 -9.47 -7.61
N CYS A 96 2.95 -8.54 -7.83
CA CYS A 96 3.69 -7.90 -6.76
C CYS A 96 2.91 -6.71 -6.23
N TRP A 97 2.42 -6.82 -5.01
CA TRP A 97 1.77 -5.74 -4.29
C TRP A 97 2.81 -4.97 -3.49
N VAL A 98 2.94 -3.69 -3.78
CA VAL A 98 3.76 -2.73 -3.04
C VAL A 98 2.82 -1.75 -2.36
N TYR A 99 2.67 -1.85 -1.04
CA TYR A 99 1.79 -0.95 -0.28
C TYR A 99 2.61 0.17 0.38
N ASN A 100 2.26 1.43 0.12
CA ASN A 100 2.96 2.57 0.71
C ASN A 100 2.58 2.75 2.18
N ASP A 101 3.54 2.58 3.08
CA ASP A 101 3.39 2.76 4.52
C ASP A 101 4.77 2.97 5.17
N ARG A 102 4.78 3.25 6.47
CA ARG A 102 5.99 3.39 7.27
C ARG A 102 6.75 2.07 7.36
N VAL A 103 8.07 2.14 7.22
CA VAL A 103 8.97 0.98 7.25
C VAL A 103 10.04 1.19 8.31
N ALA A 104 9.90 0.46 9.43
CA ALA A 104 10.73 0.70 10.62
C ALA A 104 12.23 0.50 10.36
N SER A 105 12.63 -0.51 9.58
CA SER A 105 14.04 -0.75 9.26
C SER A 105 14.66 0.37 8.41
N TRP A 106 13.87 1.04 7.57
CA TRP A 106 14.32 2.22 6.82
C TRP A 106 14.41 3.45 7.74
N GLU A 107 13.40 3.69 8.57
CA GLU A 107 13.40 4.85 9.49
C GLU A 107 14.60 4.81 10.45
N GLN A 108 14.98 3.64 10.93
CA GLN A 108 16.15 3.44 11.80
C GLN A 108 17.50 3.81 11.14
N GLN A 109 17.55 3.93 9.81
CA GLN A 109 18.75 4.36 9.08
C GLN A 109 18.83 5.88 8.92
N LEU A 110 17.76 6.61 9.26
CA LEU A 110 17.72 8.07 9.16
C LEU A 110 18.40 8.72 10.36
N PRO A 111 18.94 9.94 10.19
CA PRO A 111 19.35 10.78 11.33
C PRO A 111 18.21 10.97 12.36
N ASP A 112 18.55 11.01 13.65
CA ASP A 112 17.59 11.11 14.76
C ASP A 112 16.55 12.23 14.58
N HIS A 113 16.98 13.40 14.09
CA HIS A 113 16.07 14.52 13.88
C HIS A 113 15.00 14.24 12.81
N LEU A 114 15.30 13.44 11.78
CA LEU A 114 14.31 13.04 10.77
C LEU A 114 13.36 11.97 11.34
N GLN A 115 13.88 11.02 12.13
CA GLN A 115 13.04 10.05 12.82
C GLN A 115 12.02 10.74 13.74
N GLU A 116 12.46 11.75 14.50
CA GLU A 116 11.59 12.54 15.37
C GLU A 116 10.52 13.31 14.58
N GLN A 117 10.91 13.97 13.47
CA GLN A 117 9.95 14.70 12.63
C GLN A 117 8.91 13.78 11.98
N ILE A 118 9.31 12.58 11.52
CA ILE A 118 8.37 11.57 10.98
C ILE A 118 7.43 11.09 12.09
N LYS A 119 7.96 10.84 13.30
CA LYS A 119 7.16 10.43 14.45
C LYS A 119 6.12 11.49 14.82
N LEU A 120 6.52 12.76 14.94
CA LEU A 120 5.61 13.88 15.23
C LEU A 120 4.58 14.08 14.11
N GLY A 121 4.99 13.91 12.86
CA GLY A 121 4.09 13.97 11.71
C GLY A 121 3.05 12.83 11.67
N ASN A 122 3.21 11.80 12.49
CA ASN A 122 2.32 10.64 12.55
C ASN A 122 1.62 10.46 13.90
N ASP A 123 1.78 11.41 14.83
CA ASP A 123 1.12 11.37 16.12
C ASP A 123 -0.39 11.67 15.98
N PHE A 124 -1.12 11.60 17.09
CA PHE A 124 -2.56 11.89 17.13
C PHE A 124 -2.91 13.30 16.59
N LEU A 125 -2.00 14.26 16.78
CA LEU A 125 -2.04 15.58 16.15
C LEU A 125 -0.83 15.73 15.22
N PRO A 126 -0.96 15.35 13.94
CA PRO A 126 0.12 15.45 12.95
C PRO A 126 0.64 16.88 12.82
N VAL A 127 1.93 17.09 13.11
CA VAL A 127 2.59 18.39 13.00
C VAL A 127 3.95 18.28 12.33
N GLY A 128 4.48 19.43 11.90
CA GLY A 128 5.82 19.53 11.33
C GLY A 128 5.88 19.23 9.83
N PRO A 129 7.10 19.17 9.27
CA PRO A 129 7.32 19.15 7.81
C PRO A 129 6.94 17.83 7.13
N PHE A 130 6.73 16.77 7.91
CA PHE A 130 6.40 15.42 7.41
C PHE A 130 5.10 14.89 7.98
N ARG A 131 4.11 15.78 8.21
CA ARG A 131 2.76 15.36 8.59
C ARG A 131 2.24 14.30 7.62
N HIS A 132 1.59 13.27 8.16
CA HIS A 132 1.06 12.12 7.43
C HIS A 132 2.06 11.25 6.66
N PHE A 133 3.37 11.52 6.69
CA PHE A 133 4.34 10.71 5.91
C PHE A 133 4.25 9.20 6.26
N PRO A 134 4.27 8.29 5.26
CA PRO A 134 4.32 8.52 3.82
C PRO A 134 2.94 8.59 3.15
N ASN A 135 1.86 8.52 3.93
CA ASN A 135 0.47 8.50 3.51
C ASN A 135 -0.12 9.92 3.43
N TYR A 136 0.51 10.76 2.62
CA TYR A 136 0.06 12.13 2.39
C TYR A 136 -1.38 12.21 1.87
N LEU A 137 -2.11 13.24 2.29
CA LEU A 137 -3.44 13.53 1.81
C LEU A 137 -3.40 13.91 0.33
N THR A 138 -4.45 13.51 -0.40
CA THR A 138 -4.56 13.89 -1.82
C THR A 138 -4.88 15.37 -1.99
N VAL A 139 -5.60 15.96 -1.04
CA VAL A 139 -6.03 17.36 -1.05
C VAL A 139 -5.69 18.03 0.28
N ASP A 140 -5.22 19.27 0.21
CA ASP A 140 -4.90 20.10 1.38
C ASP A 140 -3.80 19.50 2.29
N GLU A 141 -2.87 18.74 1.68
CA GLU A 141 -1.66 18.25 2.36
C GLU A 141 -0.70 19.38 2.72
N ASP A 142 -0.77 20.52 2.05
CA ASP A 142 -0.13 21.77 2.44
C ASP A 142 -1.14 22.93 2.31
N LEU A 143 -1.34 23.70 3.39
CA LEU A 143 -2.39 24.73 3.56
C LEU A 143 -2.45 25.84 2.49
N LEU A 144 -1.52 25.86 1.53
CA LEU A 144 -1.39 26.87 0.49
C LEU A 144 -1.37 26.29 -0.94
N ASP A 145 -1.30 24.97 -1.11
CA ASP A 145 -1.27 24.30 -2.42
C ASP A 145 -2.15 23.05 -2.40
N LEU A 146 -3.28 23.06 -3.14
CA LEU A 146 -4.32 22.03 -3.05
C LEU A 146 -3.84 20.58 -3.30
N VAL A 147 -2.78 20.35 -4.08
CA VAL A 147 -2.35 19.01 -4.53
C VAL A 147 -0.82 18.85 -4.61
N LYS A 148 -0.05 19.73 -3.96
CA LYS A 148 1.41 19.74 -4.10
C LYS A 148 2.08 19.39 -2.78
N LEU A 149 3.07 18.49 -2.87
CA LEU A 149 4.00 18.21 -1.78
C LEU A 149 5.19 19.17 -1.83
N THR A 150 5.71 19.53 -0.65
CA THR A 150 6.99 20.25 -0.54
C THR A 150 8.15 19.42 -1.12
N PRO A 151 9.25 20.07 -1.55
CA PRO A 151 10.45 19.35 -1.98
C PRO A 151 11.01 18.38 -0.93
N ALA A 152 10.87 18.72 0.36
CA ALA A 152 11.32 17.85 1.45
C ALA A 152 10.48 16.56 1.53
N GLN A 153 9.15 16.67 1.46
CA GLN A 153 8.23 15.54 1.43
C GLN A 153 8.47 14.64 0.20
N VAL A 154 8.63 15.25 -0.98
CA VAL A 154 8.95 14.51 -2.23
C VAL A 154 10.26 13.75 -2.11
N ASN A 155 11.32 14.41 -1.64
CA ASN A 155 12.64 13.77 -1.49
C ASN A 155 12.61 12.60 -0.49
N LEU A 156 11.91 12.77 0.63
CA LEU A 156 11.79 11.72 1.64
C LEU A 156 10.98 10.52 1.11
N LEU A 157 9.86 10.79 0.41
CA LEU A 157 9.03 9.74 -0.20
C LEU A 157 9.78 9.01 -1.33
N ALA A 158 10.52 9.74 -2.16
CA ALA A 158 11.35 9.15 -3.21
C ALA A 158 12.46 8.27 -2.62
N ASN A 159 13.08 8.69 -1.51
CA ASN A 159 14.09 7.91 -0.81
C ASN A 159 13.51 6.59 -0.27
N LEU A 160 12.39 6.65 0.46
CA LEU A 160 11.69 5.46 0.95
C LEU A 160 11.28 4.53 -0.20
N SER A 161 10.71 5.09 -1.27
CA SER A 161 10.25 4.32 -2.43
C SER A 161 11.40 3.59 -3.13
N CYS A 162 12.53 4.28 -3.33
CA CYS A 162 13.74 3.67 -3.86
C CYS A 162 14.25 2.56 -2.94
N TRP A 163 14.32 2.83 -1.64
CA TRP A 163 14.78 1.84 -0.67
C TRP A 163 13.89 0.59 -0.67
N ASN A 164 12.56 0.74 -0.70
CA ASN A 164 11.62 -0.38 -0.76
C ASN A 164 11.85 -1.27 -1.99
N VAL A 165 12.08 -0.66 -3.17
CA VAL A 165 12.38 -1.39 -4.41
C VAL A 165 13.71 -2.14 -4.28
N MET A 166 14.77 -1.46 -3.81
CA MET A 166 16.09 -2.07 -3.67
C MET A 166 16.11 -3.22 -2.66
N GLN A 167 15.42 -3.08 -1.52
CA GLN A 167 15.32 -4.16 -0.53
C GLN A 167 14.43 -5.32 -0.98
N SER A 168 13.59 -5.11 -1.99
CA SER A 168 12.69 -6.13 -2.55
C SER A 168 13.16 -6.67 -3.90
N GLU A 169 14.44 -6.47 -4.25
CA GLU A 169 15.02 -6.87 -5.54
C GLU A 169 14.74 -8.33 -5.87
N SER A 170 14.94 -9.24 -4.90
CA SER A 170 14.72 -10.69 -5.09
C SER A 170 13.28 -11.06 -5.46
N LEU A 171 12.30 -10.21 -5.10
CA LEU A 171 10.89 -10.38 -5.46
C LEU A 171 10.55 -9.69 -6.79
N LEU A 172 11.13 -8.52 -7.05
CA LEU A 172 10.80 -7.69 -8.20
C LEU A 172 11.55 -8.11 -9.48
N GLN A 173 12.83 -8.45 -9.37
CA GLN A 173 13.67 -8.79 -10.52
C GLN A 173 13.11 -9.97 -11.34
N PRO A 174 12.64 -11.09 -10.75
CA PRO A 174 12.05 -12.18 -11.53
C PRO A 174 10.76 -11.80 -12.26
N LEU A 175 10.06 -10.77 -11.80
CA LEU A 175 8.83 -10.30 -12.44
C LEU A 175 9.08 -9.40 -13.65
N LEU A 176 10.23 -8.73 -13.66
CA LEU A 176 10.67 -7.81 -14.71
C LEU A 176 11.59 -8.47 -15.73
N ALA A 177 12.15 -9.64 -15.42
CA ALA A 177 12.90 -10.45 -16.36
C ALA A 177 11.94 -11.11 -17.37
N ASP A 178 12.29 -11.02 -18.65
CA ASP A 178 11.54 -11.59 -19.78
C ASP A 178 11.36 -13.12 -19.64
#